data_AF-A0AAD9Q4E9-F1
#
_entry.id   AF-A0AAD9Q4E9-F1
#
_cell.length_a   1.000
_cell.length_b   1.000
_cell.length_c   1.000
_cell.angle_alpha   90.00
_cell.angle_beta   90.00
_cell.angle_gamma   90.00
#
_symmetry.space_group_name_H-M   'P 1'
#
loop_
_entity.id
_entity.type
_entity.pdbx_description
1 polymer ?
#
loop_
_entity_poly.entity_id
_entity_poly.type
_entity_poly.pdbx_seq_one_letter_code
_entity_poly.pdbx_strand_id
1 'polypeptide(L)'
;TFSMLWCWFACLLFLNSFKDKLKDFLEKKEKGELLIQKAGNLLQNILKKVTLSVSHDGYLHYGDIVCLLNPSTETVLSANMAESKMHEEKKLVGPCDVSAGKTIDPCIRNAFMILGPKDEGEVLRFNEPFVLSTLPGVGGENLAALPQYTFRTPFGRECEVVSKTEVDSHKAEKPCNHWVFVTREVKDAAREHEVQREEEFKDLVSREQAAETEEAPLKEENERGVNAEERGDED
;
A
#
# COMPACT_ATOMS: atom_id res chain seq x y z
N THR A 1 65.88 -16.22 -24.35
CA THR A 1 65.29 -17.57 -24.20
C THR A 1 64.48 -17.72 -22.92
N PHE A 2 65.00 -17.29 -21.76
CA PHE A 2 64.27 -17.34 -20.47
C PHE A 2 62.90 -16.64 -20.46
N SER A 3 62.78 -15.47 -21.11
CA SER A 3 61.51 -14.72 -21.21
C SER A 3 60.42 -15.44 -22.02
N MET A 4 60.77 -16.12 -23.12
CA MET A 4 59.81 -16.91 -23.91
C MET A 4 59.33 -18.14 -23.14
N LEU A 5 60.22 -18.79 -22.38
CA LEU A 5 59.87 -19.94 -21.55
C LEU A 5 58.88 -19.54 -20.46
N TRP A 6 59.08 -18.38 -19.84
CA TRP A 6 58.16 -17.80 -18.85
C TRP A 6 56.80 -17.43 -19.45
N CYS A 7 56.79 -16.83 -20.65
CA CYS A 7 55.55 -16.51 -21.36
C CYS A 7 54.76 -17.77 -21.72
N TRP A 8 55.45 -18.84 -22.14
CA TRP A 8 54.82 -20.12 -22.44
C TRP A 8 54.26 -20.80 -21.19
N PHE A 9 54.98 -20.77 -20.07
CA PHE A 9 54.50 -21.28 -18.78
C PHE A 9 53.27 -20.49 -18.27
N ALA A 10 53.28 -19.16 -18.35
CA ALA A 10 52.14 -18.34 -17.97
C ALA A 10 50.92 -18.61 -18.86
N CYS A 11 51.14 -18.80 -20.17
CA CYS A 11 50.08 -19.14 -21.13
C CYS A 11 49.50 -20.54 -20.85
N LEU A 12 50.33 -21.52 -20.51
CA LEU A 12 49.92 -22.87 -20.13
C LEU A 12 49.12 -22.88 -18.82
N LEU A 13 49.57 -22.14 -17.80
CA LEU A 13 48.83 -21.99 -16.54
C LEU A 13 47.48 -21.28 -16.76
N PHE A 14 47.44 -20.26 -17.61
CA PHE A 14 46.20 -19.58 -17.99
C PHE A 14 45.24 -20.51 -18.74
N LEU A 15 45.74 -21.31 -19.69
CA LEU A 15 44.93 -22.28 -20.43
C LEU A 15 44.35 -23.37 -19.52
N ASN A 16 45.13 -23.88 -18.57
CA ASN A 16 44.67 -24.87 -17.60
C ASN A 16 43.63 -24.27 -16.65
N SER A 17 43.89 -23.07 -16.10
CA SER A 17 42.91 -22.36 -15.26
C SER A 17 41.62 -22.05 -16.02
N PHE A 18 41.72 -21.68 -17.31
CA PHE A 18 40.55 -21.46 -18.16
C PHE A 18 39.77 -22.77 -18.41
N LYS A 19 40.47 -23.88 -18.67
CA LYS A 19 39.88 -25.20 -18.85
C LYS A 19 39.14 -25.67 -17.60
N ASP A 20 39.71 -25.46 -16.41
CA ASP A 20 39.08 -25.81 -15.13
C ASP A 20 37.82 -24.96 -14.90
N LYS A 21 37.89 -23.63 -15.12
CA LYS A 21 36.72 -22.74 -15.04
C LYS A 21 35.62 -23.10 -16.03
N LEU A 22 35.99 -23.50 -17.26
CA LEU A 22 35.04 -23.93 -18.29
C LEU A 22 34.38 -25.26 -17.92
N LYS A 23 35.13 -26.19 -17.33
CA LYS A 23 34.60 -27.47 -16.84
C LYS A 23 33.61 -27.22 -15.70
N ASP A 24 33.98 -26.41 -14.71
CA ASP A 24 33.08 -25.99 -13.62
C ASP A 24 31.80 -25.32 -14.16
N PHE A 25 31.93 -24.47 -15.17
CA PHE A 25 30.78 -23.83 -15.81
C PHE A 25 29.87 -24.83 -16.52
N LEU A 26 30.44 -25.78 -17.27
CA LEU A 26 29.69 -26.80 -17.99
C LEU A 26 28.97 -27.76 -17.04
N GLU A 27 29.62 -28.20 -15.96
CA GLU A 27 29.00 -29.04 -14.94
C GLU A 27 27.85 -28.30 -14.25
N LYS A 28 28.04 -27.02 -13.89
CA LYS A 28 26.97 -26.18 -13.35
C LYS A 28 25.84 -25.95 -14.35
N LYS A 29 26.15 -25.79 -15.63
CA LYS A 29 25.15 -25.64 -16.71
C LYS A 29 24.31 -26.91 -16.86
N GLU A 30 24.95 -28.08 -16.82
CA GLU A 30 24.30 -29.38 -16.98
C GLU A 30 23.41 -29.71 -15.77
N LYS A 31 23.85 -29.34 -14.56
CA LYS A 31 23.06 -29.46 -13.31
C LYS A 31 22.01 -28.37 -13.13
N GLY A 32 21.99 -27.33 -13.99
CA GLY A 32 21.07 -26.19 -13.85
C GLY A 32 21.39 -25.26 -12.68
N GLU A 33 22.64 -25.27 -12.19
CA GLU A 33 23.11 -24.52 -11.03
C GLU A 33 23.61 -23.11 -11.38
N LEU A 34 23.61 -22.73 -12.66
CA LEU A 34 23.97 -21.36 -13.05
C LEU A 34 22.95 -20.36 -12.48
N LEU A 35 23.44 -19.24 -11.96
CA LEU A 35 22.61 -18.17 -11.41
C LEU A 35 21.49 -17.73 -12.36
N ILE A 36 21.79 -17.63 -13.66
CA ILE A 36 20.81 -17.25 -14.69
C ILE A 36 19.71 -18.31 -14.89
N GLN A 37 20.04 -19.60 -14.80
CA GLN A 37 19.07 -20.69 -14.92
C GLN A 37 18.16 -20.75 -13.68
N LYS A 38 18.75 -20.60 -12.49
CA LYS A 38 18.01 -20.53 -11.23
C LYS A 38 17.07 -19.33 -11.19
N ALA A 39 17.55 -18.14 -11.56
CA ALA A 39 16.74 -16.94 -11.64
C ALA A 39 15.60 -17.09 -12.67
N GLY A 40 15.87 -17.66 -13.85
CA GLY A 40 14.85 -17.90 -14.88
C GLY A 40 13.76 -18.87 -14.43
N ASN A 41 14.13 -20.01 -13.85
CA ASN A 41 13.18 -21.00 -13.34
C ASN A 41 12.31 -20.43 -12.21
N LEU A 42 12.89 -19.60 -11.34
CA LEU A 42 12.15 -18.96 -10.27
C LEU A 42 11.17 -17.90 -10.79
N LEU A 43 11.61 -17.02 -11.69
CA LEU A 43 10.72 -16.02 -12.29
C LEU A 43 9.52 -16.71 -12.96
N GLN A 44 9.72 -17.86 -13.60
CA GLN A 44 8.63 -18.67 -14.13
C GLN A 44 7.69 -19.24 -13.06
N ASN A 45 8.20 -19.56 -11.86
CA ASN A 45 7.38 -20.03 -10.74
C ASN A 45 6.63 -18.87 -10.07
N ILE A 46 7.31 -17.82 -9.63
CA ILE A 46 6.69 -16.70 -8.89
C ILE A 46 5.75 -15.88 -9.79
N LEU A 47 6.05 -15.77 -11.08
CA LEU A 47 5.20 -15.09 -12.07
C LEU A 47 4.25 -16.05 -12.79
N LYS A 48 4.15 -17.31 -12.34
CA LYS A 48 3.15 -18.24 -12.87
C LYS A 48 1.76 -17.63 -12.69
N LYS A 49 0.99 -17.62 -13.77
CA LYS A 49 -0.35 -17.06 -13.79
C LYS A 49 -1.26 -17.74 -12.77
N VAL A 50 -2.09 -16.93 -12.13
CA VAL A 50 -3.11 -17.35 -11.17
C VAL A 50 -4.46 -16.95 -11.74
N THR A 51 -5.49 -17.75 -11.48
CA THR A 51 -6.87 -17.38 -11.78
C THR A 51 -7.49 -16.79 -10.52
N LEU A 52 -8.00 -15.57 -10.61
CA LEU A 52 -8.71 -14.91 -9.51
C LEU A 52 -10.11 -15.50 -9.34
N SER A 53 -10.68 -15.34 -8.15
CA SER A 53 -12.08 -15.70 -7.90
C SER A 53 -13.03 -14.82 -8.71
N VAL A 54 -14.13 -15.41 -9.16
CA VAL A 54 -15.22 -14.70 -9.84
C VAL A 54 -16.21 -14.22 -8.78
N SER A 55 -16.43 -12.90 -8.72
CA SER A 55 -17.52 -12.35 -7.90
C SER A 55 -18.84 -12.51 -8.65
N HIS A 56 -19.84 -13.08 -7.97
CA HIS A 56 -21.17 -13.33 -8.53
C HIS A 56 -22.23 -12.30 -8.07
N ASP A 57 -21.96 -11.60 -6.98
CA ASP A 57 -22.89 -10.71 -6.27
C ASP A 57 -22.31 -9.30 -5.99
N GLY A 58 -21.05 -9.06 -6.35
CA GLY A 58 -20.35 -7.80 -6.13
C GLY A 58 -19.72 -7.65 -4.74
N TYR A 59 -19.75 -8.69 -3.90
CA TYR A 59 -19.11 -8.69 -2.59
C TYR A 59 -17.82 -9.53 -2.58
N LEU A 60 -16.99 -9.27 -1.57
CA LEU A 60 -15.83 -10.10 -1.23
C LEU A 60 -16.28 -11.21 -0.28
N HIS A 61 -15.78 -12.42 -0.51
CA HIS A 61 -16.04 -13.57 0.33
C HIS A 61 -14.76 -14.13 0.96
N TYR A 62 -14.92 -14.81 2.09
CA TYR A 62 -13.87 -15.67 2.60
C TYR A 62 -13.57 -16.79 1.60
N GLY A 63 -12.29 -17.09 1.37
CA GLY A 63 -11.81 -17.99 0.33
C GLY A 63 -11.52 -17.32 -1.02
N ASP A 64 -11.92 -16.05 -1.22
CA ASP A 64 -11.69 -15.38 -2.50
C ASP A 64 -10.20 -15.12 -2.76
N ILE A 65 -9.77 -15.40 -4.00
CA ILE A 65 -8.45 -15.05 -4.52
C ILE A 65 -8.56 -13.71 -5.26
N VAL A 66 -7.88 -12.70 -4.74
CA VAL A 66 -7.99 -11.30 -5.17
C VAL A 66 -6.62 -10.66 -5.42
N CYS A 67 -6.64 -9.51 -6.09
CA CYS A 67 -5.52 -8.59 -6.22
C CYS A 67 -5.93 -7.20 -5.70
N LEU A 68 -5.04 -6.51 -5.00
CA LEU A 68 -5.25 -5.11 -4.60
C LEU A 68 -4.57 -4.18 -5.60
N LEU A 69 -5.35 -3.56 -6.48
CA LEU A 69 -4.91 -2.66 -7.55
C LEU A 69 -5.06 -1.19 -7.13
N ASN A 70 -4.02 -0.40 -7.32
CA ASN A 70 -4.08 1.05 -7.31
C ASN A 70 -4.34 1.55 -8.74
N PRO A 71 -5.51 2.15 -9.03
CA PRO A 71 -5.86 2.60 -10.38
C PRO A 71 -5.08 3.83 -10.84
N SER A 72 -4.58 4.66 -9.92
CA SER A 72 -3.85 5.89 -10.27
C SER A 72 -2.45 5.58 -10.81
N THR A 73 -1.78 4.61 -10.20
CA THR A 73 -0.41 4.20 -10.57
C THR A 73 -0.36 2.93 -11.39
N GLU A 74 -1.50 2.28 -11.61
CA GLU A 74 -1.63 0.96 -12.26
C GLU A 74 -0.69 -0.09 -11.63
N THR A 75 -0.62 -0.11 -10.30
CA THR A 75 0.23 -1.04 -9.55
C THR A 75 -0.59 -1.93 -8.63
N VAL A 76 -0.13 -3.16 -8.45
CA VAL A 76 -0.78 -4.17 -7.62
C VAL A 76 0.08 -4.52 -6.43
N LEU A 77 -0.53 -4.69 -5.26
CA LEU A 77 0.15 -5.21 -4.07
C LEU A 77 0.87 -6.53 -4.41
N SER A 78 2.14 -6.65 -4.04
CA SER A 78 3.01 -7.76 -4.43
C SER A 78 3.96 -8.13 -3.30
N ALA A 79 4.03 -9.42 -2.96
CA ALA A 79 4.99 -9.95 -2.00
C ALA A 79 6.31 -10.30 -2.70
N ASN A 80 7.40 -9.68 -2.27
CA ASN A 80 8.73 -9.87 -2.83
C ASN A 80 9.57 -10.74 -1.91
N MET A 81 10.05 -11.85 -2.45
CA MET A 81 11.00 -12.72 -1.78
C MET A 81 12.41 -12.14 -1.90
N ALA A 82 13.18 -12.20 -0.81
CA ALA A 82 14.57 -11.76 -0.81
C ALA A 82 15.43 -12.55 -1.80
N GLU A 83 16.30 -11.85 -2.53
CA GLU A 83 17.18 -12.43 -3.57
C GLU A 83 18.05 -13.59 -3.07
N SER A 84 18.48 -13.54 -1.81
CA SER A 84 19.24 -14.63 -1.20
C SER A 84 18.49 -15.96 -1.18
N LYS A 85 17.17 -15.93 -0.96
CA LYS A 85 16.32 -17.13 -0.95
C LYS A 85 15.80 -17.50 -2.33
N MET A 86 15.86 -16.57 -3.29
CA MET A 86 15.40 -16.76 -4.67
C MET A 86 16.15 -17.88 -5.41
N HIS A 87 17.42 -18.15 -5.09
CA HIS A 87 18.21 -19.18 -5.77
C HIS A 87 18.06 -20.61 -5.20
N GLU A 88 17.33 -20.75 -4.10
CA GLU A 88 17.25 -21.99 -3.33
C GLU A 88 15.82 -22.52 -3.28
N GLU A 89 14.85 -21.63 -3.15
CA GLU A 89 13.45 -22.00 -2.94
C GLU A 89 12.61 -21.89 -4.21
N LYS A 90 11.66 -22.82 -4.39
CA LYS A 90 10.71 -22.79 -5.52
C LYS A 90 9.38 -22.11 -5.17
N LYS A 91 9.28 -21.61 -3.94
CA LYS A 91 8.08 -21.09 -3.30
C LYS A 91 8.42 -19.75 -2.65
N LEU A 92 7.43 -18.91 -2.45
CA LEU A 92 7.57 -17.70 -1.64
C LEU A 92 7.79 -18.11 -0.19
N VAL A 93 8.98 -17.86 0.34
CA VAL A 93 9.33 -18.18 1.73
C VAL A 93 9.62 -16.89 2.49
N GLY A 94 8.81 -16.64 3.52
CA GLY A 94 8.86 -15.42 4.32
C GLY A 94 10.12 -15.26 5.18
N PRO A 95 10.39 -14.06 5.71
CA PRO A 95 9.61 -12.84 5.52
C PRO A 95 9.78 -12.29 4.10
N CYS A 96 8.67 -11.88 3.48
CA CYS A 96 8.66 -11.26 2.16
C CYS A 96 8.21 -9.80 2.29
N ASP A 97 9.00 -8.88 1.76
CA ASP A 97 8.64 -7.47 1.74
C ASP A 97 7.42 -7.26 0.85
N VAL A 98 6.57 -6.30 1.18
CA VAL A 98 5.36 -6.02 0.42
C VAL A 98 5.51 -4.69 -0.30
N SER A 99 5.20 -4.67 -1.58
CA SER A 99 5.39 -3.52 -2.46
C SER A 99 4.21 -3.35 -3.42
N ALA A 100 4.17 -2.23 -4.15
CA ALA A 100 3.25 -2.05 -5.27
C ALA A 100 4.00 -2.28 -6.60
N GLY A 101 3.73 -3.40 -7.26
CA GLY A 101 4.38 -3.81 -8.51
C GLY A 101 3.59 -3.46 -9.76
N LYS A 102 4.27 -3.25 -10.89
CA LYS A 102 3.64 -2.99 -12.21
C LYS A 102 3.17 -4.25 -12.95
N THR A 103 3.39 -5.43 -12.37
CA THR A 103 2.86 -6.68 -12.92
C THR A 103 1.38 -6.76 -12.53
N ILE A 104 0.51 -6.33 -13.43
CA ILE A 104 -0.94 -6.28 -13.20
C ILE A 104 -1.57 -7.67 -13.40
N ASP A 105 -1.05 -8.44 -14.37
CA ASP A 105 -1.50 -9.81 -14.61
C ASP A 105 -1.41 -10.64 -13.31
N PRO A 106 -2.50 -11.31 -12.90
CA PRO A 106 -2.50 -12.13 -11.69
C PRO A 106 -1.49 -13.26 -11.76
N CYS A 107 -0.65 -13.35 -10.73
CA CYS A 107 0.40 -14.34 -10.55
C CYS A 107 0.58 -14.67 -9.07
N ILE A 108 1.40 -15.68 -8.77
CA ILE A 108 1.65 -16.12 -7.40
C ILE A 108 2.14 -14.96 -6.50
N ARG A 109 2.85 -13.98 -7.07
CA ARG A 109 3.40 -12.84 -6.33
C ARG A 109 2.37 -11.81 -5.85
N ASN A 110 1.31 -11.60 -6.61
CA ASN A 110 0.38 -10.47 -6.43
C ASN A 110 -1.07 -10.93 -6.15
N ALA A 111 -1.33 -12.24 -6.17
CA ALA A 111 -2.60 -12.83 -5.80
C ALA A 111 -2.61 -13.21 -4.32
N PHE A 112 -3.67 -12.81 -3.63
CA PHE A 112 -3.87 -13.07 -2.21
C PHE A 112 -5.23 -13.71 -1.96
N MET A 113 -5.31 -14.59 -0.98
CA MET A 113 -6.53 -15.21 -0.52
C MET A 113 -7.05 -14.48 0.73
N ILE A 114 -8.34 -14.21 0.77
CA ILE A 114 -9.03 -13.67 1.94
C ILE A 114 -9.40 -14.82 2.86
N LEU A 115 -8.81 -14.87 4.05
CA LEU A 115 -9.09 -15.86 5.08
C LEU A 115 -9.74 -15.20 6.29
N GLY A 116 -10.40 -15.98 7.14
CA GLY A 116 -10.96 -15.45 8.37
C GLY A 116 -11.71 -16.50 9.19
N PRO A 117 -12.45 -16.07 10.21
CA PRO A 117 -13.09 -16.96 11.17
C PRO A 117 -14.37 -17.63 10.64
N LYS A 118 -14.85 -17.22 9.47
CA LYS A 118 -16.08 -17.71 8.83
C LYS A 118 -15.77 -18.71 7.73
N ASP A 119 -16.79 -19.45 7.32
CA ASP A 119 -16.69 -20.45 6.27
C ASP A 119 -16.43 -19.81 4.88
N GLU A 120 -15.80 -20.57 4.00
CA GLU A 120 -15.56 -20.16 2.61
C GLU A 120 -16.89 -19.87 1.89
N GLY A 121 -16.93 -18.76 1.14
CA GLY A 121 -18.12 -18.29 0.45
C GLY A 121 -19.04 -17.39 1.29
N GLU A 122 -18.74 -17.15 2.57
CA GLU A 122 -19.44 -16.10 3.34
C GLU A 122 -18.92 -14.70 3.02
N VAL A 123 -19.82 -13.71 3.04
CA VAL A 123 -19.49 -12.31 2.75
C VAL A 123 -18.63 -11.72 3.87
N LEU A 124 -17.51 -11.12 3.49
CA LEU A 124 -16.67 -10.29 4.36
C LEU A 124 -17.29 -8.90 4.52
N ARG A 125 -17.64 -8.51 5.75
CA ARG A 125 -18.25 -7.20 6.03
C ARG A 125 -17.24 -6.22 6.61
N PHE A 126 -17.60 -4.93 6.57
CA PHE A 126 -16.84 -3.90 7.28
C PHE A 126 -16.76 -4.22 8.77
N ASN A 127 -15.62 -3.86 9.37
CA ASN A 127 -15.25 -4.08 10.76
C ASN A 127 -15.15 -5.57 11.16
N GLU A 128 -15.23 -6.51 10.22
CA GLU A 128 -14.94 -7.92 10.47
C GLU A 128 -13.45 -8.21 10.22
N PRO A 129 -12.78 -8.94 11.13
CA PRO A 129 -11.39 -9.29 10.95
C PRO A 129 -11.24 -10.33 9.83
N PHE A 130 -10.22 -10.12 9.01
CA PHE A 130 -9.78 -11.06 7.99
C PHE A 130 -8.25 -11.09 7.94
N VAL A 131 -7.73 -12.11 7.29
CA VAL A 131 -6.30 -12.28 7.01
C VAL A 131 -6.12 -12.27 5.51
N LEU A 132 -5.16 -11.49 5.04
CA LEU A 132 -4.78 -11.49 3.63
C LEU A 132 -3.56 -12.39 3.46
N SER A 133 -3.71 -13.56 2.85
CA SER A 133 -2.65 -14.57 2.77
C SER A 133 -2.13 -14.73 1.34
N THR A 134 -0.83 -14.97 1.18
CA THR A 134 -0.31 -15.48 -0.10
C THR A 134 -0.86 -16.88 -0.36
N LEU A 135 -0.93 -17.29 -1.62
CA LEU A 135 -1.64 -18.52 -1.97
C LEU A 135 -1.07 -19.78 -1.28
N PRO A 136 -1.94 -20.69 -0.80
CA PRO A 136 -1.51 -21.91 -0.14
C PRO A 136 -0.71 -22.80 -1.08
N GLY A 137 0.29 -23.49 -0.53
CA GLY A 137 1.15 -24.40 -1.28
C GLY A 137 2.25 -23.74 -2.10
N VAL A 138 2.19 -22.43 -2.34
CA VAL A 138 3.23 -21.64 -3.03
C VAL A 138 3.84 -20.55 -2.16
N GLY A 139 3.09 -20.00 -1.22
CA GLY A 139 3.57 -19.21 -0.09
C GLY A 139 2.84 -19.69 1.15
N GLY A 140 1.64 -19.16 1.39
CA GLY A 140 0.82 -19.46 2.56
C GLY A 140 1.15 -18.57 3.76
N GLU A 141 1.92 -17.50 3.52
CA GLU A 141 2.30 -16.50 4.52
C GLU A 141 1.29 -15.35 4.54
N ASN A 142 0.92 -14.93 5.74
CA ASN A 142 -0.08 -13.89 6.00
C ASN A 142 0.54 -12.49 5.94
N LEU A 143 -0.22 -11.50 5.48
CA LEU A 143 0.15 -10.10 5.57
C LEU A 143 0.10 -9.68 7.04
N ALA A 144 1.20 -9.18 7.56
CA ALA A 144 1.34 -8.81 8.97
C ALA A 144 1.97 -7.43 9.14
N ALA A 145 1.43 -6.66 10.07
CA ALA A 145 2.05 -5.43 10.55
C ALA A 145 2.91 -5.76 11.77
N LEU A 146 4.23 -5.65 11.67
CA LEU A 146 5.16 -6.15 12.68
C LEU A 146 5.48 -5.08 13.75
N PRO A 147 4.86 -5.13 14.95
CA PRO A 147 5.09 -4.13 16.00
C PRO A 147 6.53 -4.14 16.56
N GLN A 148 7.29 -5.22 16.34
CA GLN A 148 8.68 -5.33 16.73
C GLN A 148 9.64 -4.59 15.77
N TYR A 149 9.22 -4.31 14.54
CA TYR A 149 10.02 -3.60 13.53
C TYR A 149 9.37 -2.27 13.22
N THR A 150 9.73 -1.27 14.02
CA THR A 150 9.19 0.09 13.87
C THR A 150 10.25 1.08 13.42
N PHE A 151 9.85 2.03 12.57
CA PHE A 151 10.70 3.13 12.13
C PHE A 151 10.03 4.48 12.41
N ARG A 152 10.83 5.56 12.42
CA ARG A 152 10.36 6.93 12.67
C ARG A 152 10.06 7.61 11.35
N THR A 153 8.87 8.20 11.27
CA THR A 153 8.46 9.13 10.21
C THR A 153 8.11 10.48 10.83
N PRO A 154 7.95 11.54 10.02
CA PRO A 154 7.44 12.83 10.51
C PRO A 154 6.07 12.73 11.21
N PHE A 155 5.30 11.67 10.94
CA PHE A 155 3.96 11.44 11.50
C PHE A 155 3.97 10.58 12.76
N GLY A 156 5.11 9.99 13.13
CA GLY A 156 5.25 9.21 14.35
C GLY A 156 6.12 7.97 14.22
N ARG A 157 5.77 6.93 14.97
CA ARG A 157 6.40 5.61 14.89
C ARG A 157 5.46 4.70 14.11
N GLU A 158 5.95 4.17 13.00
CA GLU A 158 5.19 3.28 12.10
C GLU A 158 5.76 1.87 12.18
N CYS A 159 4.92 0.86 11.87
CA CYS A 159 5.32 -0.54 11.84
C CYS A 159 5.57 -0.97 10.40
N GLU A 160 6.55 -1.86 10.20
CA GLU A 160 6.77 -2.50 8.92
C GLU A 160 5.65 -3.48 8.58
N VAL A 161 5.27 -3.54 7.29
CA VAL A 161 4.27 -4.49 6.78
C VAL A 161 4.97 -5.49 5.86
N VAL A 162 4.81 -6.78 6.15
CA VAL A 162 5.43 -7.87 5.39
C VAL A 162 4.45 -9.03 5.18
N SER A 163 4.77 -9.94 4.27
CA SER A 163 4.14 -11.26 4.19
C SER A 163 4.97 -12.24 5.01
N LYS A 164 4.46 -12.54 6.21
CA LYS A 164 5.01 -13.48 7.20
C LYS A 164 3.94 -13.80 8.24
N THR A 165 3.63 -15.07 8.45
CA THR A 165 2.68 -15.49 9.48
C THR A 165 3.32 -15.44 10.86
N GLU A 166 2.90 -14.49 11.70
CA GLU A 166 3.32 -14.43 13.09
C GLU A 166 2.43 -15.30 13.97
N VAL A 167 3.07 -16.19 14.74
CA VAL A 167 2.41 -17.08 15.71
C VAL A 167 3.00 -16.91 17.10
N ASP A 168 2.22 -17.21 18.13
CA ASP A 168 2.66 -17.20 19.52
C ASP A 168 3.41 -18.50 19.89
N SER A 169 3.78 -18.63 21.17
CA SER A 169 4.48 -19.83 21.69
C SER A 169 3.66 -21.12 21.58
N HIS A 170 2.34 -21.02 21.41
CA HIS A 170 1.42 -22.14 21.27
C HIS A 170 1.03 -22.39 19.80
N LYS A 171 1.69 -21.71 18.85
CA LYS A 171 1.39 -21.74 17.41
C LYS A 171 0.02 -21.16 17.05
N ALA A 172 -0.59 -20.39 17.94
CA ALA A 172 -1.79 -19.63 17.62
C ALA A 172 -1.41 -18.39 16.82
N GLU A 173 -2.23 -18.06 15.83
CA GLU A 173 -2.06 -16.86 15.01
C GLU A 173 -2.15 -15.58 15.85
N LYS A 174 -1.20 -14.66 15.67
CA LYS A 174 -1.18 -13.39 16.39
C LYS A 174 -2.14 -12.36 15.79
N PRO A 175 -2.62 -11.38 16.60
CA PRO A 175 -3.47 -10.29 16.12
C PRO A 175 -2.84 -9.43 15.00
N CYS A 176 -1.52 -9.35 14.91
CA CYS A 176 -0.80 -8.55 13.91
C CYS A 176 -0.99 -9.01 12.45
N ASN A 177 -1.53 -10.22 12.24
CA ASN A 177 -1.84 -10.75 10.92
C ASN A 177 -3.28 -10.39 10.46
N HIS A 178 -4.10 -9.87 11.38
CA HIS A 178 -5.51 -9.57 11.13
C HIS A 178 -5.69 -8.11 10.70
N TRP A 179 -6.53 -7.92 9.70
CA TRP A 179 -6.91 -6.64 9.12
C TRP A 179 -8.42 -6.47 9.17
N VAL A 180 -8.89 -5.23 9.13
CA VAL A 180 -10.31 -4.90 9.07
C VAL A 180 -10.53 -3.84 8.00
N PHE A 181 -11.57 -4.00 7.19
CA PHE A 181 -12.05 -2.89 6.37
C PHE A 181 -12.88 -1.97 7.26
N VAL A 182 -12.38 -0.78 7.54
CA VAL A 182 -13.09 0.20 8.37
C VAL A 182 -13.94 1.10 7.49
N THR A 183 -15.15 1.41 7.96
CA THR A 183 -16.05 2.41 7.40
C THR A 183 -16.53 3.34 8.51
N ARG A 184 -16.99 4.55 8.16
CA ARG A 184 -17.49 5.51 9.16
C ARG A 184 -18.68 4.94 9.93
N GLU A 185 -18.75 5.23 11.22
CA GLU A 185 -19.94 4.94 12.01
C GLU A 185 -21.04 5.97 11.73
N VAL A 186 -22.30 5.52 11.71
CA VAL A 186 -23.48 6.36 11.41
C VAL A 186 -23.59 7.56 12.36
N LYS A 187 -23.14 7.42 13.61
CA LYS A 187 -23.21 8.48 14.63
C LYS A 187 -22.23 9.62 14.37
N ASP A 188 -21.08 9.33 13.79
CA ASP A 188 -20.08 10.36 13.48
C ASP A 188 -20.47 11.11 12.19
N ALA A 189 -21.04 10.39 11.22
CA ALA A 189 -21.60 11.01 10.01
C ALA A 189 -22.76 11.99 10.32
N ALA A 190 -23.60 11.67 11.30
CA ALA A 190 -24.69 12.56 11.74
C ALA A 190 -24.16 13.83 12.42
N ARG A 191 -23.14 13.69 13.28
CA ARG A 191 -22.50 14.83 13.97
C ARG A 191 -21.85 15.79 13.00
N GLU A 192 -21.14 15.28 11.99
CA GLU A 192 -20.54 16.12 10.95
C GLU A 192 -21.59 16.82 10.09
N HIS A 193 -22.69 16.16 9.75
CA HIS A 193 -23.80 16.79 9.03
C HIS A 193 -24.53 17.86 9.87
N GLU A 194 -24.57 17.71 11.20
CA GLU A 194 -25.06 18.73 12.12
C GLU A 194 -24.11 19.94 12.19
N VAL A 195 -22.81 19.69 12.33
CA VAL A 195 -21.76 20.74 12.31
C VAL A 195 -21.79 21.49 10.98
N GLN A 196 -21.90 20.78 9.86
CA GLN A 196 -21.95 21.38 8.53
C GLN A 196 -23.21 22.24 8.35
N ARG A 197 -24.38 21.79 8.83
CA ARG A 197 -25.60 22.62 8.84
C ARG A 197 -25.46 23.86 9.73
N GLU A 198 -24.81 23.74 10.88
CA GLU A 198 -24.57 24.89 11.76
C GLU A 198 -23.61 25.91 11.13
N GLU A 199 -22.59 25.45 10.41
CA GLU A 199 -21.66 26.31 9.68
C GLU A 199 -22.36 27.02 8.51
N GLU A 200 -23.16 26.30 7.72
CA GLU A 200 -23.99 26.87 6.65
C GLU A 200 -24.99 27.90 7.19
N PHE A 201 -25.64 27.60 8.33
CA PHE A 201 -26.56 28.52 8.97
C PHE A 201 -25.85 29.79 9.48
N LYS A 202 -24.67 29.66 10.09
CA LYS A 202 -23.86 30.80 10.54
C LYS A 202 -23.39 31.69 9.38
N ASP A 203 -23.01 31.09 8.25
CA ASP A 203 -22.63 31.85 7.04
C ASP A 203 -23.83 32.63 6.47
N LEU A 204 -25.01 32.02 6.39
CA LEU A 204 -26.24 32.70 5.94
C LEU A 204 -26.59 33.89 6.83
N VAL A 205 -26.59 33.70 8.15
CA VAL A 205 -26.88 34.78 9.12
C VAL A 205 -25.85 35.91 9.02
N SER A 206 -24.57 35.58 8.82
CA SER A 206 -23.51 36.58 8.68
C SER A 206 -23.67 37.42 7.41
N ARG A 207 -24.14 36.82 6.31
CA ARG A 207 -24.40 37.53 5.04
C ARG A 207 -25.63 38.42 5.12
N GLU A 208 -26.70 37.98 5.79
CA GLU A 208 -27.89 38.80 6.03
C GLU A 208 -27.57 40.01 6.90
N GLN A 209 -26.81 39.82 7.99
CA GLN A 209 -26.37 40.91 8.86
C GLN A 209 -25.46 41.91 8.13
N ALA A 210 -24.59 41.43 7.23
CA ALA A 210 -23.76 42.31 6.39
C ALA A 210 -24.60 43.16 5.42
N ALA A 211 -25.64 42.57 4.81
CA ALA A 211 -26.54 43.29 3.90
C ALA A 211 -27.41 44.33 4.62
N GLU A 212 -27.92 44.04 5.82
CA GLU A 212 -28.68 45.00 6.63
C GLU A 212 -27.82 46.16 7.14
N THR A 213 -26.52 45.93 7.38
CA THR A 213 -25.59 46.98 7.79
C THR A 213 -25.25 47.92 6.61
N GLU A 214 -25.35 47.44 5.37
CA GLU A 214 -25.12 48.22 4.15
C GLU A 214 -26.34 49.08 3.75
N GLU A 215 -27.56 48.70 4.18
CA GLU A 215 -28.80 49.45 3.92
C GLU A 215 -29.15 50.53 4.99
N ALA A 216 -28.30 50.76 6.00
CA ALA A 216 -28.51 51.82 6.99
C ALA A 216 -28.40 53.23 6.36
N PRO A 217 -29.47 54.06 6.31
CA PRO A 217 -29.47 55.27 5.51
C PRO A 217 -28.79 56.47 6.18
N LEU A 218 -27.99 57.18 5.38
CA LEU A 218 -27.56 58.58 5.55
C LEU A 218 -28.71 59.46 6.05
N LYS A 219 -28.75 59.77 7.34
CA LYS A 219 -29.54 60.86 7.91
C LYS A 219 -28.74 61.58 8.97
N GLU A 220 -27.80 62.42 8.57
CA GLU A 220 -27.28 63.49 9.44
C GLU A 220 -26.49 64.56 8.65
N GLU A 221 -27.10 65.18 7.64
CA GLU A 221 -26.64 66.50 7.16
C GLU A 221 -27.85 67.32 6.68
N ASN A 222 -28.63 67.89 7.61
CA ASN A 222 -29.38 69.11 7.29
C ASN A 222 -29.83 69.92 8.52
N GLU A 223 -28.91 70.28 9.42
CA GLU A 223 -29.16 71.33 10.42
C GLU A 223 -27.93 72.24 10.58
N ARG A 224 -27.50 72.86 9.48
CA ARG A 224 -26.70 74.10 9.52
C ARG A 224 -27.13 75.02 8.40
N GLY A 225 -28.09 75.89 8.69
CA GLY A 225 -28.30 77.07 7.87
C GLY A 225 -29.74 77.52 7.75
N VAL A 226 -30.36 77.96 8.84
CA VAL A 226 -31.28 79.12 8.82
C VAL A 226 -31.28 79.74 10.22
N ASN A 227 -30.50 80.80 10.43
CA ASN A 227 -30.86 81.91 11.32
C ASN A 227 -29.85 83.04 11.15
N ALA A 228 -30.08 83.84 10.10
CA ALA A 228 -29.59 85.21 10.00
C ALA A 228 -30.68 86.03 9.28
N GLU A 229 -31.03 87.17 9.89
CA GLU A 229 -31.83 88.31 9.37
C GLU A 229 -33.35 88.05 9.17
N GLU A 230 -34.31 88.91 9.55
CA GLU A 230 -34.32 90.30 10.04
C GLU A 230 -35.77 90.65 10.48
N ARG A 231 -35.92 91.51 11.51
CA ARG A 231 -37.04 92.47 11.74
C ARG A 231 -36.69 93.21 13.05
N GLY A 232 -36.48 94.51 13.10
CA GLY A 232 -37.31 95.60 12.53
C GLY A 232 -38.01 96.30 13.71
N ASP A 233 -37.80 97.61 13.82
CA ASP A 233 -38.10 98.54 14.92
C ASP A 233 -39.58 98.71 15.35
N GLU A 234 -39.77 99.62 16.34
CA GLU A 234 -40.99 100.28 16.92
C GLU A 234 -41.43 99.70 18.28
N ASP A 235 -41.49 100.40 19.43
CA ASP A 235 -41.58 101.83 19.82
C ASP A 235 -40.74 102.14 21.08
#